data_AF-A0A0S8L207-F1
#
_entry.id   AF-A0A0S8L207-F1
#
_cell.length_a   1.000
_cell.length_b   1.000
_cell.length_c   1.000
_cell.angle_alpha   90.00
_cell.angle_beta   90.00
_cell.angle_gamma   90.00
#
_symmetry.space_group_name_H-M   'P 1'
#
loop_
_entity.id
_entity.type
_entity.pdbx_description
1 polymer ?
#
loop_
_entity_poly.entity_id
_entity_poly.type
_entity_poly.pdbx_seq_one_letter_code
_entity_poly.pdbx_strand_id
1 'polypeptide(L)'
;MYQRILVTADGSSTSDLAVHEAAKLAKAQGATLRLIHVADSVALDAYREFAPPQGLGEAARRAGVKILDSAQSLARKHGIEA
;
A
#
# COMPACT_ATOMS: atom_id res chain seq x y z
N MET A 1 -9.13 21.24 3.28
CA MET A 1 -7.86 21.82 2.78
C MET A 1 -7.21 20.87 1.78
N TYR A 2 -7.09 19.58 2.09
CA TYR A 2 -6.68 18.55 1.13
C TYR A 2 -7.86 18.04 0.30
N GLN A 3 -7.64 17.91 -1.00
CA GLN A 3 -8.60 17.27 -1.92
C GLN A 3 -8.18 15.83 -2.27
N ARG A 4 -6.88 15.53 -2.18
CA ARG A 4 -6.29 14.23 -2.53
C ARG A 4 -5.17 13.92 -1.55
N ILE A 5 -5.15 12.71 -1.01
CA ILE A 5 -4.17 12.22 -0.04
C ILE A 5 -3.58 10.93 -0.60
N LEU A 6 -2.26 10.86 -0.75
CA LEU A 6 -1.53 9.64 -1.14
C LEU A 6 -0.85 9.06 0.10
N VAL A 7 -1.01 7.76 0.32
CA VAL A 7 -0.43 7.04 1.47
C VAL A 7 0.26 5.78 1.00
N THR A 8 1.44 5.53 1.55
CA THR A 8 2.21 4.32 1.28
C THR A 8 1.77 3.18 2.19
N ALA A 9 1.65 1.97 1.64
CA ALA A 9 1.44 0.74 2.40
C ALA A 9 2.53 -0.28 2.06
N ASP A 10 3.28 -0.74 3.07
CA ASP A 10 4.32 -1.76 2.94
C ASP A 10 3.95 -3.09 3.65
N GLY A 11 2.78 -3.14 4.29
CA GLY A 11 2.29 -4.31 5.02
C GLY A 11 2.77 -4.38 6.47
N SER A 12 3.53 -3.39 6.94
CA SER A 12 3.90 -3.26 8.35
C SER A 12 2.73 -2.74 9.19
N SER A 13 2.72 -3.07 10.48
CA SER A 13 1.76 -2.54 11.45
C SER A 13 1.80 -1.01 11.57
N THR A 14 2.98 -0.41 11.36
CA THR A 14 3.13 1.05 11.32
C THR A 14 2.49 1.66 10.08
N SER A 15 2.60 1.00 8.91
CA SER A 15 1.90 1.47 7.71
C SER A 15 0.38 1.36 7.84
N ASP A 16 -0.12 0.34 8.54
CA ASP A 16 -1.56 0.20 8.82
C ASP A 16 -2.10 1.37 9.65
N LEU A 17 -1.33 1.83 10.66
CA LEU A 17 -1.68 3.02 11.44
C LEU A 17 -1.67 4.29 10.57
N ALA A 18 -0.73 4.42 9.63
CA ALA A 18 -0.70 5.54 8.70
C ALA A 18 -1.93 5.55 7.76
N VAL A 19 -2.32 4.38 7.22
CA VAL A 19 -3.54 4.23 6.43
C VAL A 19 -4.78 4.59 7.25
N HIS A 20 -4.84 4.14 8.51
CA HIS A 20 -5.94 4.45 9.42
C HIS A 20 -6.12 5.96 9.62
N GLU A 21 -5.04 6.67 9.98
CA GLU A 21 -5.12 8.12 10.22
C GLU A 21 -5.39 8.91 8.94
N ALA A 22 -4.82 8.49 7.82
CA ALA A 22 -5.10 9.13 6.55
C ALA A 22 -6.56 8.94 6.09
N ALA A 23 -7.17 7.78 6.36
CA ALA A 23 -8.59 7.55 6.08
C ALA A 23 -9.48 8.46 6.95
N LYS A 24 -9.16 8.63 8.24
CA LYS A 24 -9.86 9.60 9.11
C LYS A 24 -9.72 11.02 8.59
N LEU A 25 -8.52 11.41 8.17
CA LEU A 25 -8.24 12.74 7.62
C LEU A 25 -8.99 12.98 6.30
N ALA A 26 -9.01 11.98 5.42
CA ALA A 26 -9.73 12.02 4.14
C ALA A 26 -11.24 12.21 4.38
N LYS A 27 -11.81 11.44 5.31
CA LYS A 27 -13.23 11.55 5.70
C LYS A 27 -13.57 12.93 6.24
N ALA A 28 -12.76 13.47 7.16
CA ALA A 28 -12.99 14.77 7.75
C ALA A 28 -12.93 15.92 6.73
N GLN A 29 -12.21 15.73 5.62
CA GLN A 29 -11.99 16.75 4.60
C GLN A 29 -12.75 16.51 3.29
N GLY A 30 -13.49 15.41 3.16
CA GLY A 30 -14.10 15.00 1.89
C GLY A 30 -13.05 14.76 0.79
N ALA A 31 -11.83 14.33 1.16
CA ALA A 31 -10.73 14.12 0.24
C ALA A 31 -10.74 12.71 -0.35
N THR A 32 -10.21 12.55 -1.57
CA THR A 32 -9.91 11.22 -2.13
C THR A 32 -8.65 10.66 -1.48
N LEU A 33 -8.71 9.43 -1.00
CA LEU A 33 -7.54 8.68 -0.55
C LEU A 33 -7.00 7.82 -1.71
N ARG A 34 -5.67 7.73 -1.83
CA ARG A 34 -4.98 6.84 -2.76
C ARG A 34 -3.92 6.05 -1.99
N LEU A 35 -3.87 4.75 -2.24
CA LEU A 35 -2.89 3.85 -1.65
C LEU A 35 -1.83 3.50 -2.69
N ILE A 36 -0.56 3.49 -2.29
CA ILE A 36 0.54 3.06 -3.13
C ILE A 36 1.43 2.07 -2.36
N HIS A 37 1.85 1.01 -3.03
CA HIS A 37 2.89 0.11 -2.56
C HIS A 37 4.09 0.24 -3.50
N VAL A 38 5.29 0.35 -2.92
CA VAL A 38 6.54 0.40 -3.68
C VAL A 38 7.26 -0.92 -3.46
N ALA A 39 7.51 -1.64 -4.55
CA ALA A 39 8.29 -2.87 -4.48
C ALA A 39 9.75 -2.53 -4.12
N ASP A 40 10.30 -3.26 -3.15
CA ASP A 40 11.69 -3.10 -2.73
C ASP A 40 12.64 -3.68 -3.77
N SER A 41 13.33 -2.80 -4.51
CA SER A 41 14.29 -3.20 -5.54
C SER A 41 15.52 -3.88 -4.96
N VAL A 42 15.96 -3.49 -3.75
CA VAL A 42 17.15 -4.08 -3.10
C VAL A 42 16.85 -5.52 -2.70
N ALA A 43 15.68 -5.75 -2.10
CA ALA A 43 15.23 -7.10 -1.80
C ALA A 43 15.11 -7.95 -3.07
N LEU A 44 14.54 -7.40 -4.14
CA LEU A 44 14.41 -8.10 -5.42
C LEU A 44 15.76 -8.47 -6.02
N ASP A 45 16.74 -7.57 -5.95
CA ASP A 45 18.09 -7.82 -6.43
C ASP A 45 18.80 -8.90 -5.59
N ALA A 46 18.63 -8.89 -4.26
CA ALA A 46 19.16 -9.94 -3.40
C ALA A 46 18.61 -11.33 -3.74
N TYR A 47 17.33 -11.42 -4.15
CA TYR A 47 16.73 -12.69 -4.57
C TYR A 47 17.14 -13.16 -5.96
N ARG A 48 17.70 -12.29 -6.82
CA ARG A 48 18.13 -12.68 -8.18
C ARG A 48 19.24 -13.73 -8.18
N GLU A 49 20.06 -13.78 -7.12
CA GLU A 49 21.09 -14.81 -6.98
C GLU A 49 20.52 -16.20 -6.66
N PHE A 50 19.31 -16.25 -6.10
CA PHE A 50 18.70 -17.48 -5.58
C PHE A 50 17.45 -17.93 -6.34
N ALA A 51 16.92 -17.10 -7.24
CA ALA A 51 15.70 -17.37 -7.99
C ALA A 51 15.83 -16.95 -9.46
N PRO A 52 15.19 -17.68 -10.39
CA PRO A 52 15.14 -17.28 -11.80
C PRO A 52 14.60 -15.84 -11.92
N PRO A 53 15.24 -14.96 -12.71
CA PRO A 53 14.76 -13.59 -12.93
C PRO A 53 13.32 -13.56 -13.46
N GLN A 54 12.96 -14.62 -14.19
CA GLN A 54 11.64 -14.87 -14.73
C GLN A 54 10.64 -15.13 -13.59
N GLY A 55 9.89 -14.10 -13.20
CA GLY A 55 8.80 -14.22 -12.23
C GLY A 55 8.99 -13.45 -10.93
N LEU A 56 10.20 -12.93 -10.64
CA LEU A 56 10.44 -12.10 -9.44
C LEU A 56 9.58 -10.83 -9.45
N GLY A 57 9.50 -10.13 -10.59
CA GLY A 57 8.65 -8.95 -10.73
C GLY A 57 7.16 -9.26 -10.54
N GLU A 58 6.68 -10.39 -11.09
CA GLU A 58 5.30 -10.84 -10.91
C GLU A 58 5.00 -11.27 -9.47
N ALA A 59 5.96 -11.90 -8.80
CA ALA A 59 5.85 -12.24 -7.38
C ALA A 59 5.77 -10.97 -6.51
N ALA A 60 6.64 -9.99 -6.77
CA ALA A 60 6.61 -8.68 -6.10
C ALA A 60 5.27 -7.97 -6.32
N ARG A 61 4.78 -7.97 -7.57
CA ARG A 61 3.48 -7.38 -7.92
C ARG A 61 2.34 -8.06 -7.16
N ARG A 62 2.30 -9.40 -7.11
CA ARG A 62 1.29 -10.15 -6.36
C ARG A 62 1.35 -9.87 -4.86
N ALA A 63 2.56 -9.77 -4.29
CA ALA A 63 2.73 -9.40 -2.89
C ALA A 63 2.20 -7.99 -2.61
N GLY A 64 2.56 -7.02 -3.46
CA GLY A 64 2.08 -5.64 -3.38
C GLY A 64 0.56 -5.52 -3.50
N VAL A 65 -0.08 -6.28 -4.39
CA VAL A 65 -1.55 -6.33 -4.50
C VAL A 65 -2.19 -6.79 -3.18
N LYS A 66 -1.67 -7.84 -2.54
CA LYS A 66 -2.19 -8.31 -1.25
C LYS A 66 -2.07 -7.27 -0.14
N ILE A 67 -0.96 -6.52 -0.13
CA ILE A 67 -0.74 -5.41 0.81
C ILE A 67 -1.80 -4.32 0.56
N LEU A 68 -2.00 -3.94 -0.70
CA LEU A 68 -2.99 -2.93 -1.09
C LEU A 68 -4.42 -3.38 -0.78
N ASP A 69 -4.79 -4.63 -1.00
CA ASP A 69 -6.13 -5.17 -0.65
C ASP A 69 -6.40 -5.07 0.86
N SER A 70 -5.39 -5.35 1.68
CA SER A 70 -5.47 -5.25 3.14
C SER A 70 -5.60 -3.79 3.59
N ALA A 71 -4.79 -2.89 3.03
CA ALA A 71 -4.86 -1.45 3.30
C ALA A 71 -6.19 -0.85 2.82
N GLN A 72 -6.73 -1.28 1.69
CA GLN A 72 -8.03 -0.84 1.19
C GLN A 72 -9.15 -1.31 2.13
N SER A 73 -9.06 -2.53 2.66
CA SER A 73 -9.99 -3.03 3.68
C SER A 73 -9.96 -2.19 4.96
N LEU A 74 -8.80 -1.70 5.38
CA LEU A 74 -8.66 -0.78 6.52
C LEU A 74 -9.30 0.58 6.23
N ALA A 75 -9.06 1.16 5.04
CA ALA A 75 -9.69 2.42 4.64
C ALA A 75 -11.23 2.30 4.59
N ARG A 76 -11.76 1.19 4.08
CA ARG A 76 -13.21 0.92 4.01
C ARG A 76 -13.87 0.85 5.38
N LYS A 77 -13.18 0.38 6.43
CA LYS A 77 -13.70 0.40 7.82
C LYS A 77 -14.01 1.82 8.31
N HIS A 78 -13.39 2.84 7.71
CA HIS A 78 -13.66 4.25 8.00
C HIS A 78 -14.68 4.89 7.04
N GLY A 79 -15.19 4.14 6.06
CA GLY A 79 -16.11 4.64 5.04
C GLY A 79 -15.42 5.40 3.89
N ILE A 80 -14.13 5.12 3.65
CA ILE A 80 -13.36 5.68 2.54
C ILE A 80 -13.06 4.58 1.53
N GLU A 81 -13.36 4.87 0.26
CA GLU A 81 -12.87 4.08 -0.88
C GLU A 81 -11.55 4.68 -1.35
N ALA A 82 -10.53 3.84 -1.53
CA ALA A 82 -9.15 4.26 -1.80
C ALA A 82 -8.56 3.51 -2.99
#